data_AF-A0AAV2TNC3-F1
#
_entry.id   AF-A0AAV2TNC3-F1
#
_cell.length_a   1.000
_cell.length_b   1.000
_cell.length_c   1.000
_cell.angle_alpha   90.00
_cell.angle_beta   90.00
_cell.angle_gamma   90.00
#
_symmetry.space_group_name_H-M   'P 1'
#
loop_
_entity.id
_entity.type
_entity.pdbx_description
1 polymer ?
#
loop_
_entity_poly.entity_id
_entity_poly.type
_entity_poly.pdbx_seq_one_letter_code
_entity_poly.pdbx_strand_id
1 'polypeptide(L)'
;MASHGPLSFSRLLRTLVLCSEKAASIARLIKTQYDLFDTLVQRKTGAEANPRFNVDVKTLADVLIQEVVRHDLNETFPGFGVSVFGEENNHFSNIFGESIYIHIPKSMDEMAAVLARVLNHASLSQTLAKAALRPLDSYMSEAAFKQIQPDLDEVTSRLQDDCTWSGFQSHCGVWIDPIDATAEYARGHVVSTCKTDTDIGTSETPTSASTGSPTSSPDHTYLIQKFPGSLINVTVLIGLFDRTSGVPLVGVINQPFYPTVIHPTFVRSSEETHNVPGPNPYCGRICWGFCLDDRIHNAGRIASVSRNFTRLPQHLNWPPSSPTKFCFPDRYVDFCCNLREAGQSRNVLKVACSVVEFDKLKQTFKNWAAAKHSTQKVALLASPGAGLKLLLLALGEVDAYLLTGPNTYFWDTCAAHAILRAQGGGILHLRNALEATHRILLDVPTMDANQLDQSMATLLLNHEIDYSTGEAAHSELDFPHYRNSGGLLAYRDRKLAIKLLFHLDRFLPQSYSSV
;
A
#
# COMPACT_ATOMS: atom_id res chain seq x y z
N MET A 1 37.34 6.04 2.17
CA MET A 1 37.06 4.59 2.15
C MET A 1 36.10 4.32 3.30
N ALA A 2 34.80 4.20 3.01
CA ALA A 2 33.82 3.88 4.04
C ALA A 2 34.05 2.42 4.46
N SER A 3 34.21 2.17 5.76
CA SER A 3 34.30 0.82 6.30
C SER A 3 32.99 0.08 6.02
N HIS A 4 32.96 -0.79 5.02
CA HIS A 4 31.83 -1.69 4.80
C HIS A 4 31.77 -2.66 5.98
N GLY A 5 31.00 -2.31 7.01
CA GLY A 5 30.65 -3.23 8.10
C GLY A 5 29.98 -4.49 7.55
N PRO A 6 29.92 -5.58 8.35
CA PRO A 6 29.40 -6.86 7.90
C PRO A 6 28.00 -6.73 7.27
N LEU A 7 27.75 -7.53 6.24
CA LEU A 7 26.44 -7.66 5.60
C LEU A 7 25.49 -8.31 6.61
N SER A 8 24.69 -7.52 7.32
CA SER A 8 23.70 -8.02 8.28
C SER A 8 22.27 -7.68 7.87
N PHE A 9 21.33 -8.53 8.29
CA PHE A 9 19.90 -8.30 8.09
C PHE A 9 19.44 -6.95 8.67
N SER A 10 19.97 -6.58 9.85
CA SER A 10 19.71 -5.29 10.50
C SER A 10 20.06 -4.10 9.59
N ARG A 11 21.20 -4.19 8.88
CA ARG A 11 21.60 -3.18 7.89
C ARG A 11 20.66 -3.17 6.69
N LEU A 12 20.25 -4.32 6.18
CA LEU A 12 19.31 -4.43 5.06
C LEU A 12 17.94 -3.82 5.40
N LEU A 13 17.34 -4.20 6.53
CA LEU A 13 16.06 -3.67 6.99
C LEU A 13 16.11 -2.14 7.13
N ARG A 14 17.16 -1.60 7.80
CA ARG A 14 17.34 -0.15 7.93
C ARG A 14 17.49 0.54 6.58
N THR A 15 18.22 -0.08 5.64
CA THR A 15 18.42 0.46 4.29
C THR A 15 17.08 0.55 3.54
N LEU A 16 16.27 -0.50 3.55
CA LEU A 16 14.94 -0.48 2.89
C LEU A 16 14.01 0.58 3.49
N VAL A 17 14.03 0.75 4.82
CA VAL A 17 13.27 1.80 5.50
C VAL A 17 13.74 3.21 5.06
N LEU A 18 15.05 3.45 5.03
CA LEU A 18 15.61 4.74 4.58
C LEU A 18 15.33 5.01 3.09
N CYS A 19 15.43 3.98 2.23
CA CYS A 19 15.03 4.08 0.83
C CYS A 19 13.57 4.52 0.70
N SER A 20 12.66 3.97 1.51
CA SER A 20 11.24 4.38 1.49
C SER A 20 11.05 5.85 1.89
N GLU A 21 11.82 6.37 2.85
CA GLU A 21 11.72 7.77 3.29
C GLU A 21 12.34 8.73 2.28
N LYS A 22 13.45 8.34 1.66
CA LYS A 22 14.03 9.08 0.54
C LYS A 22 13.06 9.17 -0.63
N ALA A 23 12.43 8.06 -0.99
CA ALA A 23 11.36 7.99 -1.99
C ALA A 23 10.21 8.94 -1.65
N ALA A 24 9.68 8.88 -0.42
CA ALA A 24 8.61 9.75 0.05
C ALA A 24 9.01 11.25 0.03
N SER A 25 10.27 11.57 0.36
CA SER A 25 10.79 12.92 0.31
C SER A 25 10.85 13.47 -1.12
N ILE A 26 11.30 12.65 -2.07
CA ILE A 26 11.28 12.98 -3.51
C ILE A 26 9.84 13.18 -4.00
N ALA A 27 8.91 12.27 -3.63
CA ALA A 27 7.51 12.38 -4.00
C ALA A 27 6.88 13.68 -3.49
N ARG A 28 7.15 14.07 -2.24
CA ARG A 28 6.70 15.35 -1.66
C ARG A 28 7.32 16.54 -2.40
N LEU A 29 8.62 16.51 -2.69
CA LEU A 29 9.33 17.59 -3.38
C LEU A 29 8.81 17.83 -4.80
N ILE A 30 8.55 16.76 -5.56
CA ILE A 30 7.96 16.86 -6.91
C ILE A 30 6.55 17.44 -6.79
N LYS A 31 5.77 17.01 -5.79
CA LYS A 31 4.38 17.42 -5.63
C LYS A 31 4.21 18.89 -5.21
N THR A 32 5.24 19.53 -4.65
CA THR A 32 5.21 20.98 -4.33
C THR A 32 5.43 21.88 -5.54
N GLN A 33 5.69 21.33 -6.74
CA GLN A 33 5.97 22.10 -7.96
C GLN A 33 4.70 22.46 -8.73
N TYR A 34 3.83 23.29 -8.14
CA TYR A 34 2.48 23.56 -8.67
C TYR A 34 2.44 23.96 -10.15
N ASP A 35 3.33 24.84 -10.60
CA ASP A 35 3.33 25.35 -11.98
C ASP A 35 3.88 24.37 -13.01
N LEU A 36 4.67 23.38 -12.57
CA LEU A 36 5.37 22.44 -13.46
C LEU A 36 4.80 21.03 -13.36
N PHE A 37 4.01 20.72 -12.34
CA PHE A 37 3.62 19.35 -12.00
C PHE A 37 2.93 18.64 -13.18
N ASP A 38 2.06 19.32 -13.91
CA ASP A 38 1.36 18.74 -15.07
C ASP A 38 2.33 18.28 -16.17
N THR A 39 3.50 18.94 -16.32
CA THR A 39 4.56 18.52 -17.25
C THR A 39 5.30 17.27 -16.79
N LEU A 40 5.14 16.89 -15.52
CA LEU A 40 5.76 15.73 -14.89
C LEU A 40 4.86 14.50 -14.91
N VAL A 41 3.69 14.60 -15.54
CA VAL A 41 2.73 13.50 -15.71
C VAL A 41 2.68 13.08 -17.18
N GLN A 42 2.84 11.80 -17.43
CA GLN A 42 2.80 11.20 -18.78
C GLN A 42 1.73 10.14 -18.87
N ARG A 43 1.09 10.06 -20.02
CA ARG A 43 0.20 8.94 -20.33
C ARG A 43 1.02 7.72 -20.72
N LYS A 44 0.75 6.58 -20.10
CA LYS A 44 1.29 5.29 -20.56
C LYS A 44 0.66 4.96 -21.93
N THR A 45 1.46 4.45 -22.86
CA THR A 45 1.02 4.08 -24.21
C THR A 45 1.54 2.70 -24.61
N GLY A 46 0.93 2.06 -25.61
CA GLY A 46 1.38 0.77 -26.12
C GLY A 46 1.40 -0.32 -25.05
N ALA A 47 2.52 -1.06 -24.93
CA ALA A 47 2.69 -2.17 -24.00
C ALA A 47 2.77 -1.74 -22.52
N GLU A 48 3.07 -0.46 -22.24
CA GLU A 48 3.09 0.09 -20.88
C GLU A 48 1.69 0.42 -20.36
N ALA A 49 0.73 0.65 -21.27
CA ALA A 49 -0.60 1.10 -20.90
C ALA A 49 -1.45 -0.05 -20.36
N ASN A 50 -2.05 0.15 -19.19
CA ASN A 50 -3.09 -0.71 -18.67
C ASN A 50 -4.44 -0.33 -19.30
N PRO A 51 -5.03 -1.20 -20.15
CA PRO A 51 -6.23 -0.88 -20.94
C PRO A 51 -7.49 -0.66 -20.09
N ARG A 52 -7.45 -0.96 -18.79
CA ARG A 52 -8.57 -0.73 -17.87
C ARG A 52 -8.78 0.75 -17.55
N PHE A 53 -7.73 1.55 -17.54
CA PHE A 53 -7.85 2.96 -17.20
C PHE A 53 -8.17 3.77 -18.45
N ASN A 54 -9.19 4.64 -18.37
CA ASN A 54 -9.47 5.61 -19.44
C ASN A 54 -8.26 6.50 -19.75
N VAL A 55 -7.44 6.77 -18.72
CA VAL A 55 -6.15 7.44 -18.82
C VAL A 55 -5.22 6.80 -17.79
N ASP A 56 -4.29 5.97 -18.25
CA ASP A 56 -3.22 5.40 -17.45
C ASP A 56 -2.01 6.35 -17.47
N VAL A 57 -1.40 6.62 -16.30
CA VAL A 57 -0.35 7.64 -16.16
C VAL A 57 0.84 7.15 -15.36
N LYS A 58 2.03 7.61 -15.72
CA LYS A 58 3.23 7.61 -14.87
C LYS A 58 3.67 9.04 -14.63
N THR A 59 4.39 9.28 -13.55
CA THR A 59 5.02 10.56 -13.27
C THR A 59 6.54 10.44 -13.24
N LEU A 60 7.24 11.57 -13.34
CA LEU A 60 8.70 11.57 -13.13
C LEU A 60 9.08 11.02 -11.74
N ALA A 61 8.18 11.16 -10.75
CA ALA A 61 8.41 10.59 -9.43
C ALA A 61 8.53 9.06 -9.50
N ASP A 62 7.66 8.39 -10.27
CA ASP A 62 7.67 6.93 -10.40
C ASP A 62 9.04 6.42 -10.92
N VAL A 63 9.48 6.98 -12.05
CA VAL A 63 10.75 6.60 -12.70
C VAL A 63 11.95 6.96 -11.81
N LEU A 64 12.01 8.20 -11.30
CA LEU A 64 13.15 8.67 -10.51
C LEU A 64 13.29 7.91 -9.19
N ILE A 65 12.18 7.66 -8.49
CA ILE A 65 12.20 6.94 -7.21
C ILE A 65 12.68 5.51 -7.40
N GLN A 66 12.18 4.82 -8.44
CA GLN A 66 12.61 3.45 -8.71
C GLN A 66 14.13 3.38 -8.96
N GLU A 67 14.67 4.29 -9.79
CA GLU A 67 16.12 4.35 -10.07
C GLU A 67 16.95 4.74 -8.84
N VAL A 68 16.46 5.66 -8.01
CA VAL A 68 17.11 6.04 -6.75
C VAL A 68 17.19 4.86 -5.79
N VAL A 69 16.10 4.11 -5.62
CA VAL A 69 16.09 2.92 -4.75
C VAL A 69 17.03 1.85 -5.30
N ARG A 70 17.01 1.62 -6.62
CA ARG A 70 17.94 0.69 -7.29
C ARG A 70 19.40 1.09 -7.05
N HIS A 71 19.73 2.36 -7.24
CA HIS A 71 21.07 2.89 -7.02
C HIS A 71 21.51 2.76 -5.57
N ASP A 72 20.71 3.22 -4.60
CA ASP A 72 21.09 3.23 -3.19
C ASP A 72 21.25 1.82 -2.62
N LEU A 73 20.42 0.87 -3.06
CA LEU A 73 20.57 -0.53 -2.70
C LEU A 73 21.86 -1.11 -3.31
N ASN A 74 22.21 -0.76 -4.55
CA ASN A 74 23.45 -1.21 -5.17
C ASN A 74 24.69 -0.59 -4.52
N GLU A 75 24.65 0.68 -4.12
CA GLU A 75 25.75 1.34 -3.40
C GLU A 75 25.95 0.73 -2.00
N THR A 76 24.85 0.39 -1.31
CA THR A 76 24.90 -0.24 0.01
C THR A 76 25.33 -1.71 -0.08
N PHE A 77 24.84 -2.40 -1.10
CA PHE A 77 25.01 -3.83 -1.36
C PHE A 77 25.40 -4.05 -2.84
N PRO A 78 26.71 -4.00 -3.17
CA PRO A 78 27.19 -4.09 -4.55
C PRO A 78 26.61 -5.28 -5.31
N GLY A 79 26.08 -5.02 -6.51
CA GLY A 79 25.46 -6.02 -7.37
C GLY A 79 23.97 -6.22 -7.11
N PHE A 80 23.40 -5.71 -6.01
CA PHE A 80 21.99 -5.92 -5.71
C PHE A 80 21.02 -5.13 -6.60
N GLY A 81 21.50 -4.09 -7.29
CA GLY A 81 20.65 -3.24 -8.14
C GLY A 81 19.95 -4.00 -9.28
N VAL A 82 20.56 -5.07 -9.80
CA VAL A 82 19.95 -5.91 -10.84
C VAL A 82 18.78 -6.75 -10.32
N SER A 83 18.67 -6.90 -9.00
CA SER A 83 17.59 -7.62 -8.31
C SER A 83 16.49 -6.67 -7.81
N VAL A 84 16.45 -5.44 -8.32
CA VAL A 84 15.39 -4.45 -8.04
C VAL A 84 14.46 -4.34 -9.24
N PHE A 85 13.27 -4.92 -9.07
CA PHE A 85 12.19 -4.98 -10.05
C PHE A 85 11.06 -4.04 -9.62
N GLY A 86 10.28 -3.52 -10.56
CA GLY A 86 9.17 -2.62 -10.22
C GLY A 86 8.25 -2.32 -11.38
N GLU A 87 7.31 -1.40 -11.15
CA GLU A 87 6.27 -1.03 -12.11
C GLU A 87 6.82 -0.32 -13.36
N GLU A 88 7.82 0.54 -13.17
CA GLU A 88 8.25 1.46 -14.23
C GLU A 88 9.49 0.98 -14.97
N ASN A 89 9.65 1.46 -16.20
CA ASN A 89 10.95 1.48 -16.86
C ASN A 89 11.78 2.68 -16.41
N ASN A 90 13.01 2.77 -16.93
CA ASN A 90 13.97 3.81 -16.56
C ASN A 90 13.96 5.01 -17.51
N HIS A 91 12.92 5.23 -18.31
CA HIS A 91 12.89 6.36 -19.25
C HIS A 91 11.68 7.26 -19.07
N PHE A 92 11.86 8.54 -19.40
CA PHE A 92 10.82 9.55 -19.35
C PHE A 92 10.94 10.48 -20.56
N SER A 93 9.83 10.77 -21.23
CA SER A 93 9.87 11.68 -22.38
C SER A 93 9.92 13.15 -21.92
N ASN A 94 10.52 14.06 -22.69
CA ASN A 94 10.37 15.49 -22.42
C ASN A 94 9.27 16.11 -23.29
N ILE A 95 9.02 17.41 -23.12
CA ILE A 95 8.03 18.17 -23.90
C ILE A 95 8.34 18.24 -25.41
N PHE A 96 9.57 17.89 -25.81
CA PHE A 96 10.00 17.84 -27.21
C PHE A 96 9.86 16.44 -27.83
N GLY A 97 9.36 15.45 -27.07
CA GLY A 97 9.20 14.07 -27.53
C GLY A 97 10.49 13.24 -27.49
N GLU A 98 11.57 13.76 -26.90
CA GLU A 98 12.80 13.00 -26.69
C GLU A 98 12.65 12.09 -25.47
N SER A 99 12.94 10.79 -25.62
CA SER A 99 12.98 9.83 -24.52
C SER A 99 14.33 9.90 -23.80
N ILE A 100 14.31 10.19 -22.51
CA ILE A 100 15.50 10.36 -21.68
C ILE A 100 15.59 9.22 -20.69
N TYR A 101 16.70 8.48 -20.73
CA TYR A 101 17.01 7.42 -19.79
C TYR A 101 17.57 8.01 -18.49
N ILE A 102 16.93 7.68 -17.37
CA ILE A 102 17.30 8.12 -16.04
C ILE A 102 18.21 7.03 -15.44
N HIS A 103 19.49 7.35 -15.35
CA HIS A 103 20.46 6.59 -14.57
C HIS A 103 21.02 7.52 -13.50
N ILE A 104 21.15 7.03 -12.27
CA ILE A 104 21.68 7.84 -11.16
C ILE A 104 23.22 7.90 -11.29
N PRO A 105 23.82 9.06 -11.62
CA PRO A 105 25.26 9.19 -11.79
C PRO A 105 25.94 9.46 -10.45
N LYS A 106 27.28 9.51 -10.45
CA LYS A 106 28.06 9.80 -9.23
C LYS A 106 28.14 11.29 -8.88
N SER A 107 27.91 12.18 -9.85
CA SER A 107 28.08 13.63 -9.67
C SER A 107 26.76 14.38 -9.69
N MET A 108 26.68 15.45 -8.88
CA MET A 108 25.51 16.32 -8.83
C MET A 108 25.25 17.01 -10.16
N ASP A 109 26.31 17.46 -10.83
CA ASP A 109 26.22 18.18 -12.09
C ASP A 109 25.67 17.30 -13.21
N GLU A 110 26.10 16.02 -13.29
CA GLU A 110 25.54 15.07 -14.25
C GLU A 110 24.06 14.79 -13.98
N MET A 111 23.69 14.56 -12.71
CA MET A 111 22.30 14.30 -12.35
C MET A 111 21.40 15.51 -12.66
N ALA A 112 21.89 16.71 -12.35
CA ALA A 112 21.18 17.95 -12.66
C ALA A 112 21.06 18.16 -14.18
N ALA A 113 22.08 17.80 -14.97
CA ALA A 113 22.03 17.88 -16.43
C ALA A 113 21.01 16.91 -17.03
N VAL A 114 20.96 15.66 -16.56
CA VAL A 114 19.94 14.68 -16.98
C VAL A 114 18.54 15.19 -16.65
N LEU A 115 18.33 15.64 -15.41
CA LEU A 115 17.03 16.17 -14.99
C LEU A 115 16.67 17.49 -15.68
N ALA A 116 17.65 18.31 -16.09
CA ALA A 116 17.39 19.54 -16.85
C ALA A 116 16.84 19.24 -18.25
N ARG A 117 17.30 18.15 -18.89
CA ARG A 117 16.75 17.69 -20.18
C ARG A 117 15.31 17.22 -20.06
N VAL A 118 14.94 16.64 -18.91
CA VAL A 118 13.56 16.18 -18.63
C VAL A 118 12.65 17.35 -18.28
N LEU A 119 13.07 18.17 -17.32
CA LEU A 119 12.24 19.18 -16.66
C LEU A 119 12.20 20.51 -17.40
N ASN A 120 13.21 20.79 -18.22
CA ASN A 120 13.48 22.12 -18.79
C ASN A 120 13.48 23.24 -17.71
N HIS A 121 13.90 22.91 -16.48
CA HIS A 121 13.84 23.82 -15.33
C HIS A 121 15.05 23.64 -14.38
N ALA A 122 16.11 24.42 -14.62
CA ALA A 122 17.41 24.25 -13.97
C ALA A 122 17.38 24.21 -12.44
N SER A 123 16.61 25.10 -11.79
CA SER A 123 16.55 25.16 -10.32
C SER A 123 15.89 23.91 -9.70
N LEU A 124 14.85 23.39 -10.35
CA LEU A 124 14.17 22.18 -9.90
C LEU A 124 15.05 20.96 -10.16
N SER A 125 15.72 20.91 -11.32
CA SER A 125 16.69 19.86 -11.64
C SER A 125 17.80 19.77 -10.60
N GLN A 126 18.35 20.90 -10.17
CA GLN A 126 19.36 20.95 -9.10
C GLN A 126 18.80 20.46 -7.75
N THR A 127 17.57 20.87 -7.41
CA THR A 127 16.94 20.46 -6.15
C THR A 127 16.62 18.97 -6.11
N LEU A 128 16.11 18.42 -7.21
CA LEU A 128 15.85 16.98 -7.35
C LEU A 128 17.13 16.16 -7.44
N ALA A 129 18.16 16.63 -8.15
CA ALA A 129 19.48 16.00 -8.18
C ALA A 129 20.06 15.89 -6.77
N LYS A 130 19.98 16.97 -5.99
CA LYS A 130 20.39 16.98 -4.58
C LYS A 130 19.60 15.97 -3.75
N ALA A 131 18.29 15.87 -3.92
CA ALA A 131 17.47 14.89 -3.21
C ALA A 131 17.81 13.43 -3.60
N ALA A 132 17.98 13.18 -4.90
CA ALA A 132 18.31 11.86 -5.46
C ALA A 132 19.70 11.36 -5.03
N LEU A 133 20.69 12.25 -4.92
CA LEU A 133 22.06 11.89 -4.51
C LEU A 133 22.34 12.09 -3.02
N ARG A 134 21.37 12.62 -2.25
CA ARG A 134 21.51 12.78 -0.79
C ARG A 134 21.75 11.40 -0.14
N PRO A 135 22.80 11.24 0.69
CA PRO A 135 23.09 9.96 1.35
C PRO A 135 21.94 9.47 2.23
N LEU A 136 21.69 8.14 2.24
CA LEU A 136 20.57 7.54 2.98
C LEU A 136 20.56 7.91 4.47
N ASP A 137 21.70 7.86 5.15
CA ASP A 137 21.78 8.14 6.59
C ASP A 137 21.27 9.54 6.97
N SER A 138 21.35 10.50 6.05
CA SER A 138 20.85 11.85 6.32
C SER A 138 19.32 11.90 6.43
N TYR A 139 18.59 10.90 5.91
CA TYR A 139 17.14 10.78 6.06
C TYR A 139 16.71 10.25 7.43
N MET A 140 17.66 9.79 8.27
CA MET A 140 17.37 9.46 9.68
C MET A 140 16.87 10.68 10.48
N SER A 141 17.15 11.89 9.99
CA SER A 141 16.72 13.14 10.63
C SER A 141 15.27 13.52 10.33
N GLU A 142 14.64 12.90 9.33
CA GLU A 142 13.27 13.18 8.89
C GLU A 142 12.25 12.71 9.94
N ALA A 143 11.12 13.43 10.02
CA ALA A 143 10.13 13.23 11.07
C ALA A 143 9.52 11.83 11.06
N ALA A 144 9.18 11.28 9.89
CA ALA A 144 8.61 9.93 9.78
C ALA A 144 9.60 8.84 10.24
N PHE A 145 10.89 8.95 9.90
CA PHE A 145 11.91 8.00 10.36
C PHE A 145 12.11 8.07 11.88
N LYS A 146 12.24 9.29 12.43
CA LYS A 146 12.43 9.48 13.88
C LYS A 146 11.34 8.83 14.72
N GLN A 147 10.11 8.79 14.22
CA GLN A 147 8.98 8.18 14.93
C GLN A 147 9.10 6.65 15.05
N ILE A 148 9.64 5.98 14.02
CA ILE A 148 9.81 4.52 14.01
C ILE A 148 11.20 4.08 14.50
N GLN A 149 12.14 5.01 14.68
CA GLN A 149 13.52 4.72 15.03
C GLN A 149 13.64 3.90 16.34
N PRO A 150 12.94 4.21 17.45
CA PRO A 150 13.07 3.42 18.67
C PRO A 150 12.69 1.94 18.48
N ASP A 151 11.64 1.68 17.71
CA ASP A 151 11.20 0.30 17.41
C ASP A 151 12.21 -0.43 16.53
N LEU A 152 12.74 0.27 15.54
CA LEU A 152 13.73 -0.28 14.62
C LEU A 152 15.03 -0.60 15.38
N ASP A 153 15.49 0.29 16.26
CA ASP A 153 16.67 0.10 17.11
C ASP A 153 16.46 -1.08 18.09
N GLU A 154 15.28 -1.18 18.72
CA GLU A 154 14.93 -2.29 19.63
C GLU A 154 14.94 -3.64 18.91
N VAL A 155 14.39 -3.70 17.69
CA VAL A 155 14.31 -4.94 16.93
C VAL A 155 15.66 -5.32 16.33
N THR A 156 16.39 -4.36 15.78
CA THR A 156 17.73 -4.60 15.20
C THR A 156 18.78 -4.96 16.25
N SER A 157 18.64 -4.53 17.50
CA SER A 157 19.52 -4.95 18.60
C SER A 157 19.26 -6.37 19.11
N ARG A 158 18.04 -6.89 18.93
CA ARG A 158 17.67 -8.27 19.27
C ARG A 158 18.08 -9.28 18.21
N LEU A 159 18.08 -8.85 16.96
CA LEU A 159 18.67 -9.57 15.85
C LEU A 159 20.19 -9.46 16.05
N GLN A 160 20.78 -10.35 16.86
CA GLN A 160 22.24 -10.50 16.94
C GLN A 160 22.76 -10.58 15.50
N ASP A 161 23.92 -9.97 15.17
CA ASP A 161 24.46 -9.93 13.80
C ASP A 161 24.69 -11.37 13.28
N ASP A 162 23.62 -11.97 12.76
CA ASP A 162 23.59 -13.36 12.38
C ASP A 162 24.27 -13.50 11.02
N CYS A 163 25.30 -14.34 11.00
CA CYS A 163 26.07 -14.71 9.81
C CYS A 163 25.21 -15.33 8.68
N THR A 164 23.94 -15.62 8.96
CA THR A 164 22.96 -16.32 8.10
C THR A 164 22.46 -15.47 6.93
N TRP A 165 22.62 -14.15 6.98
CA TRP A 165 22.23 -13.25 5.88
C TRP A 165 23.39 -12.87 4.95
N SER A 166 24.54 -13.52 5.09
CA SER A 166 25.60 -13.39 4.08
C SER A 166 25.13 -13.99 2.74
N GLY A 167 25.33 -13.27 1.64
CA GLY A 167 24.97 -13.77 0.30
C GLY A 167 23.51 -13.58 -0.11
N PHE A 168 22.69 -12.86 0.68
CA PHE A 168 21.29 -12.54 0.31
C PHE A 168 21.17 -11.90 -1.07
N GLN A 169 22.21 -11.22 -1.54
CA GLN A 169 22.21 -10.58 -2.84
C GLN A 169 22.00 -11.55 -4.01
N SER A 170 22.33 -12.83 -3.81
CA SER A 170 22.20 -13.88 -4.83
C SER A 170 20.80 -14.48 -4.91
N HIS A 171 20.07 -14.53 -3.79
CA HIS A 171 18.80 -15.26 -3.69
C HIS A 171 17.60 -14.38 -3.31
N CYS A 172 17.80 -13.12 -2.92
CA CYS A 172 16.72 -12.17 -2.66
C CYS A 172 16.53 -11.18 -3.82
N GLY A 173 15.30 -10.67 -3.95
CA GLY A 173 14.95 -9.58 -4.85
C GLY A 173 14.05 -8.56 -4.17
N VAL A 174 13.90 -7.39 -4.79
CA VAL A 174 12.98 -6.33 -4.35
C VAL A 174 11.95 -6.07 -5.44
N TRP A 175 10.68 -6.09 -5.05
CA TRP A 175 9.60 -5.47 -5.81
C TRP A 175 9.32 -4.09 -5.25
N ILE A 176 9.37 -3.06 -6.10
CA ILE A 176 9.01 -1.68 -5.74
C ILE A 176 7.82 -1.18 -6.56
N ASP A 177 6.85 -0.60 -5.84
CA ASP A 177 5.89 0.34 -6.41
C ASP A 177 6.31 1.74 -5.92
N PRO A 178 6.86 2.59 -6.81
CA PRO A 178 7.38 3.87 -6.41
C PRO A 178 6.30 4.85 -5.98
N ILE A 179 5.09 4.81 -6.56
CA ILE A 179 3.93 5.65 -6.22
C ILE A 179 2.62 4.85 -6.51
N ASP A 180 2.18 4.04 -5.54
CA ASP A 180 0.84 3.42 -5.61
C ASP A 180 -0.22 4.52 -5.58
N ALA A 181 -1.29 4.31 -6.34
CA ALA A 181 -2.31 5.31 -6.63
C ALA A 181 -1.76 6.53 -7.40
N THR A 182 -0.94 6.30 -8.44
CA THR A 182 -0.37 7.35 -9.32
C THR A 182 -1.42 8.35 -9.82
N ALA A 183 -2.65 7.90 -10.09
CA ALA A 183 -3.74 8.77 -10.50
C ALA A 183 -4.16 9.77 -9.40
N GLU A 184 -4.09 9.36 -8.13
CA GLU A 184 -4.32 10.23 -6.98
C GLU A 184 -3.12 11.13 -6.68
N TYR A 185 -1.90 10.64 -6.94
CA TYR A 185 -0.71 11.49 -6.90
C TYR A 185 -0.77 12.59 -7.97
N ALA A 186 -1.22 12.26 -9.17
CA ALA A 186 -1.38 13.18 -10.28
C ALA A 186 -2.47 14.24 -9.98
N ARG A 187 -3.68 13.80 -9.59
CA ARG A 187 -4.83 14.70 -9.38
C ARG A 187 -4.88 15.38 -8.01
N GLY A 188 -4.33 14.73 -6.99
CA GLY A 188 -4.43 15.18 -5.60
C GLY A 188 -3.75 16.52 -5.43
N HIS A 189 -4.39 17.48 -4.78
CA HIS A 189 -3.76 18.77 -4.48
C HIS A 189 -3.04 18.64 -3.12
N VAL A 190 -1.83 19.19 -3.02
CA VAL A 190 -1.24 19.48 -1.70
C VAL A 190 -2.22 20.41 -1.00
N VAL A 191 -2.46 20.23 0.30
CA VAL A 191 -3.38 21.10 1.07
C VAL A 191 -2.86 22.55 1.01
N SER A 192 -3.33 23.30 0.01
CA SER A 192 -3.28 24.74 -0.10
C SER A 192 -4.72 25.19 -0.14
N THR A 193 -5.24 25.70 0.98
CA THR A 193 -6.49 26.49 1.07
C THR A 193 -7.53 26.16 0.00
N CYS A 194 -8.23 25.02 0.14
CA CYS A 194 -9.30 24.71 -0.80
C CYS A 194 -10.45 25.70 -0.61
N LYS A 195 -10.72 26.50 -1.65
CA LYS A 195 -12.06 27.03 -1.89
C LYS A 195 -13.04 25.85 -1.95
N THR A 196 -14.19 26.04 -1.33
CA THR A 196 -15.29 25.10 -1.27
C THR A 196 -15.89 24.88 -2.65
N ASP A 197 -15.42 23.87 -3.38
CA ASP A 197 -16.20 23.33 -4.49
C ASP A 197 -17.15 22.27 -3.93
N THR A 198 -18.38 22.73 -3.73
CA THR A 198 -19.56 21.92 -3.44
C THR A 198 -19.90 21.06 -4.64
N ASP A 199 -19.28 19.90 -4.74
CA ASP A 199 -19.87 18.75 -5.45
C ASP A 199 -19.83 17.54 -4.51
N ILE A 200 -20.73 17.61 -3.52
CA ILE A 200 -21.18 16.44 -2.79
C ILE A 200 -22.18 15.75 -3.72
N GLY A 201 -21.73 14.68 -4.38
CA GLY A 201 -22.65 13.65 -4.87
C GLY A 201 -23.55 13.24 -3.71
N THR A 202 -24.83 13.52 -3.88
CA THR A 202 -25.91 13.43 -2.91
C THR A 202 -25.84 12.19 -2.03
N SER A 203 -25.82 12.41 -0.72
CA SER A 203 -26.45 11.52 0.24
C SER A 203 -27.92 11.41 -0.15
N GLU A 204 -28.36 10.26 -0.66
CA GLU A 204 -29.79 9.96 -0.75
C GLU A 204 -30.33 9.85 0.67
N THR A 205 -30.83 10.97 1.17
CA THR A 205 -31.76 11.03 2.29
C THR A 205 -33.17 10.88 1.70
N PRO A 206 -34.01 9.99 2.23
CA PRO A 206 -35.36 9.81 1.71
C PRO A 206 -36.20 11.05 2.06
N THR A 207 -36.68 11.73 1.03
CA THR A 207 -37.66 12.82 1.13
C THR A 207 -38.97 12.30 1.72
N SER A 208 -39.52 13.09 2.63
CA SER A 208 -40.73 12.81 3.39
C SER A 208 -42.01 13.03 2.58
N ALA A 209 -43.03 12.25 2.98
CA ALA A 209 -44.46 12.43 2.79
C ALA A 209 -45.10 12.03 1.44
N SER A 210 -45.43 10.74 1.33
CA SER A 210 -46.80 10.36 0.99
C SER A 210 -47.35 9.45 2.08
N THR A 211 -48.55 9.76 2.56
CA THR A 211 -49.30 9.03 3.58
C THR A 211 -49.63 7.62 3.08
N GLY A 212 -48.85 6.64 3.50
CA GLY A 212 -49.10 5.22 3.31
C GLY A 212 -48.47 4.45 4.47
N SER A 213 -49.26 3.54 5.06
CA SER A 213 -48.92 2.63 6.16
C SER A 213 -47.44 2.16 6.17
N PRO A 214 -46.74 2.18 7.33
CA PRO A 214 -45.38 1.67 7.42
C PRO A 214 -45.41 0.14 7.57
N THR A 215 -45.22 -0.58 6.46
CA THR A 215 -44.90 -2.02 6.48
C THR A 215 -43.73 -2.33 5.56
N SER A 216 -42.54 -1.82 5.89
CA SER A 216 -41.26 -2.46 5.54
C SER A 216 -40.09 -1.73 6.21
N SER A 217 -39.39 -2.42 7.12
CA SER A 217 -38.10 -1.99 7.70
C SER A 217 -37.05 -1.73 6.61
N PRO A 218 -36.21 -0.70 6.70
CA PRO A 218 -35.04 -0.57 5.84
C PRO A 218 -34.01 -1.69 6.12
N ASP A 219 -33.38 -2.25 5.08
CA ASP A 219 -32.35 -3.30 5.18
C ASP A 219 -31.09 -2.77 5.92
N HIS A 220 -30.96 -3.07 7.22
CA HIS A 220 -29.95 -2.51 8.14
C HIS A 220 -28.57 -3.21 8.13
N THR A 221 -28.24 -4.00 7.12
CA THR A 221 -27.13 -4.98 7.20
C THR A 221 -25.78 -4.48 6.66
N TYR A 222 -25.76 -3.43 5.82
CA TYR A 222 -24.53 -2.97 5.12
C TYR A 222 -24.26 -1.47 5.28
N LEU A 223 -22.99 -1.11 5.49
CA LEU A 223 -22.46 0.25 5.35
C LEU A 223 -21.54 0.29 4.13
N ILE A 224 -21.70 1.30 3.28
CA ILE A 224 -20.79 1.54 2.14
C ILE A 224 -20.14 2.89 2.37
N GLN A 225 -18.81 2.89 2.46
CA GLN A 225 -18.04 4.12 2.58
C GLN A 225 -17.03 4.19 1.43
N LYS A 226 -17.14 5.27 0.66
CA LYS A 226 -16.16 5.64 -0.37
C LYS A 226 -15.21 6.64 0.24
N PHE A 227 -13.93 6.30 0.31
CA PHE A 227 -12.89 7.26 0.61
C PHE A 227 -12.59 8.03 -0.68
N PRO A 228 -12.81 9.36 -0.71
CA PRO A 228 -12.50 10.15 -1.90
C PRO A 228 -11.00 10.05 -2.19
N GLY A 229 -10.67 10.03 -3.47
CA GLY A 229 -9.30 10.09 -3.93
C GLY A 229 -8.61 11.37 -3.43
N SER A 230 -7.45 11.22 -2.80
CA SER A 230 -6.61 12.31 -2.35
C SER A 230 -5.17 11.83 -2.18
N LEU A 231 -4.24 12.74 -1.88
CA LEU A 231 -2.84 12.39 -1.62
C LEU A 231 -2.65 11.38 -0.47
N ILE A 232 -3.63 11.23 0.44
CA ILE A 232 -3.59 10.20 1.48
C ILE A 232 -3.64 8.78 0.90
N ASN A 233 -4.11 8.60 -0.33
CA ASN A 233 -4.15 7.30 -0.98
C ASN A 233 -2.78 6.83 -1.47
N VAL A 234 -1.83 7.76 -1.59
CA VAL A 234 -0.53 7.51 -2.18
C VAL A 234 0.38 6.80 -1.18
N THR A 235 0.99 5.70 -1.63
CA THR A 235 2.00 4.97 -0.86
C THR A 235 3.20 4.58 -1.72
N VAL A 236 4.38 4.52 -1.11
CA VAL A 236 5.57 3.86 -1.66
C VAL A 236 5.63 2.46 -1.06
N LEU A 237 5.77 1.44 -1.89
CA LEU A 237 5.82 0.04 -1.48
C LEU A 237 7.17 -0.58 -1.82
N ILE A 238 7.87 -1.12 -0.83
CA ILE A 238 9.14 -1.82 -1.03
C ILE A 238 9.04 -3.20 -0.36
N GLY A 239 9.03 -4.26 -1.17
CA GLY A 239 8.93 -5.64 -0.72
C GLY A 239 10.16 -6.46 -1.08
N LEU A 240 10.88 -6.97 -0.09
CA LEU A 240 11.95 -7.96 -0.26
C LEU A 240 11.34 -9.37 -0.29
N PHE A 241 11.73 -10.20 -1.24
CA PHE A 241 11.28 -11.59 -1.35
C PHE A 241 12.46 -12.53 -1.64
N ASP A 242 12.29 -13.80 -1.30
CA ASP A 242 13.19 -14.87 -1.71
C ASP A 242 12.87 -15.28 -3.15
N ARG A 243 13.83 -15.20 -4.06
CA ARG A 243 13.65 -15.45 -5.49
C ARG A 243 13.40 -16.91 -5.82
N THR A 244 13.85 -17.84 -4.96
CA THR A 244 13.73 -19.28 -5.20
C THR A 244 12.35 -19.79 -4.79
N SER A 245 11.87 -19.35 -3.64
CA SER A 245 10.60 -19.78 -3.05
C SER A 245 9.44 -18.81 -3.30
N GLY A 246 9.73 -17.60 -3.76
CA GLY A 246 8.74 -16.54 -3.96
C GLY A 246 8.21 -15.91 -2.68
N VAL A 247 8.68 -16.35 -1.50
CA VAL A 247 8.14 -15.92 -0.20
C VAL A 247 8.55 -14.48 0.09
N PRO A 248 7.61 -13.58 0.46
CA PRO A 248 7.95 -12.22 0.87
C PRO A 248 8.51 -12.22 2.30
N LEU A 249 9.66 -11.57 2.48
CA LEU A 249 10.49 -11.63 3.69
C LEU A 249 10.44 -10.32 4.48
N VAL A 250 10.55 -9.16 3.80
CA VAL A 250 10.53 -7.83 4.41
C VAL A 250 9.61 -6.93 3.62
N GLY A 251 8.84 -6.10 4.30
CA GLY A 251 7.96 -5.12 3.68
C GLY A 251 8.08 -3.77 4.34
N VAL A 252 8.10 -2.72 3.53
CA VAL A 252 8.02 -1.33 3.94
C VAL A 252 6.94 -0.64 3.12
N ILE A 253 5.98 -0.01 3.81
CA ILE A 253 4.97 0.88 3.24
C ILE A 253 5.23 2.27 3.80
N ASN A 254 5.57 3.23 2.95
CA ASN A 254 5.62 4.64 3.33
C ASN A 254 4.42 5.36 2.72
N GLN A 255 3.67 6.12 3.51
CA GLN A 255 2.60 6.98 3.02
C GLN A 255 3.11 8.43 3.06
N PRO A 256 3.58 9.01 1.93
CA PRO A 256 4.34 10.26 1.94
C PRO A 256 3.54 11.47 2.44
N PHE A 257 2.23 11.48 2.15
CA PHE A 257 1.32 12.59 2.40
C PHE A 257 0.46 12.39 3.66
N TYR A 258 1.06 11.79 4.70
CA TYR A 258 0.45 11.73 6.02
C TYR A 258 0.73 13.03 6.81
N PRO A 259 -0.29 13.62 7.47
CA PRO A 259 -0.19 14.95 8.08
C PRO A 259 0.62 14.96 9.39
N THR A 260 1.32 16.06 9.64
CA THR A 260 2.27 16.22 10.76
C THR A 260 1.60 16.26 12.14
N VAL A 261 0.58 17.11 12.30
CA VAL A 261 -0.37 17.23 13.42
C VAL A 261 -1.48 18.13 12.85
N ILE A 262 -2.77 17.84 13.10
CA ILE A 262 -3.81 18.79 12.73
C ILE A 262 -3.68 20.02 13.64
N HIS A 263 -3.06 21.10 13.16
CA HIS A 263 -3.12 22.36 13.87
C HIS A 263 -4.54 22.94 13.70
N PRO A 264 -5.29 23.25 14.77
CA PRO A 264 -6.67 23.77 14.67
C PRO A 264 -6.78 25.14 13.96
N THR A 265 -5.65 25.79 13.70
CA THR A 265 -5.59 27.16 13.17
C THR A 265 -5.47 27.25 11.65
N PHE A 266 -5.41 26.14 10.91
CA PHE A 266 -5.34 26.19 9.44
C PHE A 266 -6.64 26.68 8.76
N VAL A 267 -7.67 27.03 9.54
CA VAL A 267 -8.97 27.55 9.04
C VAL A 267 -9.10 29.07 9.22
N ARG A 268 -8.09 29.80 9.71
CA ARG A 268 -8.21 31.28 9.84
C ARG A 268 -6.94 32.04 9.43
N SER A 269 -6.94 32.54 8.21
CA SER A 269 -6.61 33.95 7.92
C SER A 269 -6.87 34.24 6.44
N SER A 270 -8.05 34.76 6.14
CA SER A 270 -8.36 35.45 4.90
C SER A 270 -7.91 36.91 4.98
N GLU A 271 -6.67 37.17 5.41
CA GLU A 271 -6.10 38.52 5.38
C GLU A 271 -4.66 38.45 4.88
N GLU A 272 -4.43 39.26 3.87
CA GLU A 272 -3.23 39.41 3.07
C GLU A 272 -1.97 39.56 3.92
N THR A 273 -0.93 38.77 3.65
CA THR A 273 0.48 39.20 3.69
C THR A 273 1.40 38.11 3.13
N HIS A 274 2.12 38.47 2.06
CA HIS A 274 3.36 37.90 1.51
C HIS A 274 3.57 36.37 1.41
N ASN A 275 3.80 35.93 0.16
CA ASN A 275 4.32 34.63 -0.29
C ASN A 275 5.58 34.14 0.47
N VAL A 276 5.39 33.54 1.64
CA VAL A 276 6.35 32.60 2.22
C VAL A 276 5.67 31.23 2.22
N PRO A 277 6.20 30.22 1.51
CA PRO A 277 5.63 28.88 1.59
C PRO A 277 5.70 28.41 3.04
N GLY A 278 4.56 28.20 3.68
CA GLY A 278 4.50 27.58 5.00
C GLY A 278 5.16 26.19 5.00
N PRO A 279 5.52 25.64 6.18
CA PRO A 279 6.10 24.31 6.28
C PRO A 279 5.19 23.27 5.60
N ASN A 280 5.81 22.27 4.94
CA ASN A 280 5.08 21.17 4.29
C ASN A 280 4.08 20.55 5.29
N PRO A 281 2.78 20.51 4.97
CA PRO A 281 1.76 20.00 5.91
C PRO A 281 1.88 18.49 6.16
N TYR A 282 2.70 17.79 5.38
CA TYR A 282 2.90 16.36 5.44
C TYR A 282 4.28 15.99 5.98
N CYS A 283 4.31 15.13 6.99
CA CYS A 283 5.54 14.50 7.50
C CYS A 283 5.72 13.06 7.00
N GLY A 284 4.65 12.44 6.49
CA GLY A 284 4.63 11.03 6.11
C GLY A 284 4.49 10.08 7.29
N ARG A 285 4.23 8.81 7.00
CA ARG A 285 4.29 7.71 7.99
C ARG A 285 4.87 6.46 7.37
N ILE A 286 5.62 5.69 8.16
CA ILE A 286 6.26 4.44 7.71
C ILE A 286 5.68 3.28 8.51
N CYS A 287 5.36 2.20 7.81
CA CYS A 287 4.97 0.91 8.36
C CYS A 287 5.94 -0.13 7.81
N TRP A 288 6.52 -0.96 8.67
CA TRP A 288 7.45 -2.00 8.24
C TRP A 288 7.20 -3.31 8.99
N GLY A 289 7.62 -4.43 8.40
CA GLY A 289 7.54 -5.74 9.03
C GLY A 289 8.36 -6.75 8.28
N PHE A 290 8.78 -7.80 8.97
CA PHE A 290 9.51 -8.90 8.38
C PHE A 290 9.08 -10.23 8.99
N CYS A 291 9.23 -11.27 8.19
CA CYS A 291 8.99 -12.63 8.58
C CYS A 291 10.03 -13.54 7.95
N LEU A 292 10.95 -14.03 8.77
CA LEU A 292 12.04 -14.89 8.36
C LEU A 292 11.82 -16.30 8.92
N ASP A 293 12.05 -17.30 8.08
CA ASP A 293 12.11 -18.69 8.53
C ASP A 293 13.57 -18.98 8.90
N ASP A 294 13.86 -19.18 10.20
CA ASP A 294 15.21 -19.59 10.63
C ASP A 294 15.42 -21.08 10.33
N ARG A 295 15.87 -21.36 9.10
CA ARG A 295 16.13 -22.73 8.62
C ARG A 295 17.42 -23.33 9.16
N ILE A 296 18.31 -22.56 9.78
CA ILE A 296 19.66 -22.99 10.15
C ILE A 296 19.74 -23.41 11.61
N HIS A 297 19.05 -22.72 12.52
CA HIS A 297 19.14 -22.99 13.95
C HIS A 297 17.97 -23.81 14.54
N ASN A 298 16.99 -24.24 13.72
CA ASN A 298 15.74 -24.83 14.20
C ASN A 298 15.03 -23.94 15.27
N ALA A 299 15.34 -22.65 15.32
CA ALA A 299 14.87 -21.71 16.35
C ALA A 299 13.44 -21.17 16.07
N GLY A 300 12.82 -21.59 14.97
CA GLY A 300 11.47 -21.22 14.59
C GLY A 300 11.39 -19.97 13.71
N ARG A 301 10.16 -19.47 13.53
CA ARG A 301 9.87 -18.31 12.68
C ARG A 301 10.18 -17.03 13.44
N ILE A 302 11.10 -16.20 12.93
CA ILE A 302 11.39 -14.87 13.49
C ILE A 302 10.54 -13.85 12.74
N ALA A 303 9.62 -13.21 13.44
CA ALA A 303 8.74 -12.20 12.87
C ALA A 303 8.69 -10.96 13.75
N SER A 304 8.69 -9.79 13.12
CA SER A 304 8.48 -8.52 13.81
C SER A 304 7.79 -7.53 12.88
N VAL A 305 7.07 -6.59 13.48
CA VAL A 305 6.36 -5.51 12.79
C VAL A 305 6.53 -4.24 13.60
N SER A 306 6.55 -3.08 12.94
CA SER A 306 6.54 -1.78 13.61
C SER A 306 5.39 -1.72 14.61
N ARG A 307 5.66 -1.31 15.86
CA ARG A 307 4.65 -1.18 16.92
C ARG A 307 4.11 0.26 16.99
N ASN A 308 4.98 1.22 16.70
CA ASN A 308 4.73 2.64 16.60
C ASN A 308 4.41 3.00 15.15
N PHE A 309 3.16 2.81 14.78
CA PHE A 309 2.61 3.49 13.60
C PHE A 309 2.36 4.96 14.01
N THR A 310 2.56 5.92 13.13
CA THR A 310 2.16 7.32 13.41
C THR A 310 0.65 7.36 13.66
N ARG A 311 0.26 7.39 14.93
CA ARG A 311 -1.13 7.49 15.38
C ARG A 311 -1.40 8.94 15.75
N LEU A 312 -2.37 9.57 15.09
CA LEU A 312 -2.79 10.90 15.51
C LEU A 312 -3.42 10.79 16.92
N PRO A 313 -3.07 11.65 17.89
CA PRO A 313 -3.59 11.55 19.25
C PRO A 313 -5.13 11.54 19.28
N GLN A 314 -5.72 10.62 20.05
CA GLN A 314 -7.18 10.47 20.21
C GLN A 314 -7.88 11.71 20.81
N HIS A 315 -7.13 12.65 21.40
CA HIS A 315 -7.64 13.78 22.17
C HIS A 315 -7.76 15.11 21.41
N LEU A 316 -7.58 15.13 20.09
CA LEU A 316 -7.93 16.31 19.29
C LEU A 316 -9.46 16.43 19.26
N ASN A 317 -10.01 17.28 20.14
CA ASN A 317 -11.39 17.74 20.11
C ASN A 317 -11.66 18.41 18.76
N TRP A 318 -12.15 17.62 17.80
CA TRP A 318 -12.50 18.13 16.47
C TRP A 318 -13.76 19.00 16.60
N PRO A 319 -13.76 20.26 16.09
CA PRO A 319 -14.97 21.05 16.03
C PRO A 319 -15.99 20.32 15.14
N PRO A 320 -17.26 20.15 15.56
CA PRO A 320 -18.28 19.45 14.77
C PRO A 320 -18.55 20.09 13.39
N SER A 321 -18.02 21.29 13.12
CA SER A 321 -18.14 22.05 11.89
C SER A 321 -16.89 22.05 10.98
N SER A 322 -15.79 21.38 11.36
CA SER A 322 -14.59 21.32 10.52
C SER A 322 -14.71 20.22 9.47
N PRO A 323 -14.31 20.45 8.20
CA PRO A 323 -14.50 19.50 7.12
C PRO A 323 -13.79 18.18 7.43
N THR A 324 -14.59 17.15 7.72
CA THR A 324 -14.23 15.77 8.10
C THR A 324 -13.48 14.97 7.02
N LYS A 325 -12.89 15.66 6.03
CA LYS A 325 -12.30 15.06 4.83
C LYS A 325 -10.80 14.84 4.89
N PHE A 326 -10.11 15.35 5.89
CA PHE A 326 -8.64 15.27 5.94
C PHE A 326 -8.18 14.88 7.32
N CYS A 327 -7.86 13.60 7.46
CA CYS A 327 -6.97 12.94 8.42
C CYS A 327 -7.55 11.56 8.76
N PHE A 328 -6.71 10.54 8.77
CA PHE A 328 -7.04 9.25 9.39
C PHE A 328 -6.59 9.31 10.86
N PRO A 329 -7.40 9.81 11.83
CA PRO A 329 -7.16 9.50 13.23
C PRO A 329 -7.22 7.99 13.45
N ASP A 330 -6.68 7.51 14.57
CA ASP A 330 -6.96 6.16 15.05
C ASP A 330 -8.46 5.87 14.98
N ARG A 331 -8.84 4.72 14.41
CA ARG A 331 -10.24 4.35 14.23
C ARG A 331 -11.02 5.27 13.27
N TYR A 332 -10.36 5.92 12.32
CA TYR A 332 -11.03 6.73 11.30
C TYR A 332 -12.13 5.94 10.59
N VAL A 333 -11.90 4.66 10.32
CA VAL A 333 -12.92 3.80 9.73
C VAL A 333 -14.12 3.61 10.67
N ASP A 334 -13.90 3.51 11.99
CA ASP A 334 -15.01 3.47 12.95
C ASP A 334 -15.81 4.77 12.97
N PHE A 335 -15.12 5.91 12.82
CA PHE A 335 -15.75 7.23 12.72
C PHE A 335 -16.60 7.33 11.45
N CYS A 336 -16.05 6.97 10.28
CA CYS A 336 -16.78 7.00 9.02
C CYS A 336 -18.00 6.07 9.02
N CYS A 337 -17.92 4.94 9.73
CA CYS A 337 -19.03 4.00 9.86
C CYS A 337 -20.05 4.38 10.97
N ASN A 338 -19.95 5.57 11.58
CA ASN A 338 -20.77 6.02 12.71
C ASN A 338 -20.80 5.03 13.90
N LEU A 339 -19.72 4.29 14.14
CA LEU A 339 -19.67 3.22 15.15
C LEU A 339 -19.42 3.73 16.59
N ARG A 340 -19.71 5.01 16.86
CA ARG A 340 -19.62 5.59 18.22
C ARG A 340 -20.90 5.38 19.01
N GLU A 341 -21.19 4.14 19.37
CA GLU A 341 -21.98 3.86 20.57
C GLU A 341 -21.03 3.44 21.68
N ALA A 342 -20.98 4.25 22.74
CA ALA A 342 -20.08 4.05 23.87
C ALA A 342 -20.37 2.72 24.57
N GLY A 343 -19.46 1.75 24.42
CA GLY A 343 -19.39 0.58 25.31
C GLY A 343 -19.89 -0.76 24.78
N GLN A 344 -20.38 -0.87 23.53
CA GLN A 344 -20.72 -2.18 22.94
C GLN A 344 -19.65 -2.68 21.96
N SER A 345 -19.31 -3.96 22.09
CA SER A 345 -18.27 -4.65 21.36
C SER A 345 -18.52 -4.72 19.84
N ARG A 346 -17.51 -4.25 19.08
CA ARG A 346 -17.03 -4.67 17.75
C ARG A 346 -17.79 -5.80 17.04
N ASN A 347 -19.02 -5.56 16.58
CA ASN A 347 -19.76 -6.54 15.76
C ASN A 347 -19.97 -6.08 14.31
N VAL A 348 -18.91 -5.56 13.69
CA VAL A 348 -18.90 -5.16 12.28
C VAL A 348 -17.69 -5.78 11.60
N LEU A 349 -17.91 -6.49 10.49
CA LEU A 349 -16.88 -6.95 9.59
C LEU A 349 -16.57 -5.84 8.58
N LYS A 350 -15.34 -5.34 8.57
CA LYS A 350 -14.88 -4.28 7.67
C LYS A 350 -14.05 -4.89 6.54
N VAL A 351 -14.54 -4.76 5.32
CA VAL A 351 -13.89 -5.30 4.12
C VAL A 351 -13.50 -4.15 3.19
N ALA A 352 -12.20 -3.97 2.98
CA ALA A 352 -11.70 -3.10 1.94
C ALA A 352 -11.95 -3.73 0.56
N CYS A 353 -12.25 -2.92 -0.45
CA CYS A 353 -12.49 -3.36 -1.82
C CYS A 353 -12.22 -2.26 -2.84
N SER A 354 -12.18 -2.61 -4.13
CA SER A 354 -12.14 -1.60 -5.19
C SER A 354 -13.54 -1.07 -5.51
N VAL A 355 -13.65 0.20 -5.93
CA VAL A 355 -14.95 0.83 -6.27
C VAL A 355 -15.71 0.01 -7.32
N VAL A 356 -14.99 -0.54 -8.30
CA VAL A 356 -15.57 -1.34 -9.39
C VAL A 356 -16.17 -2.67 -8.92
N GLU A 357 -15.90 -3.09 -7.67
CA GLU A 357 -16.36 -4.37 -7.13
C GLU A 357 -17.53 -4.22 -6.15
N PHE A 358 -17.96 -2.99 -5.89
CA PHE A 358 -18.97 -2.71 -4.89
C PHE A 358 -20.23 -3.51 -5.07
N ASP A 359 -20.85 -3.47 -6.26
CA ASP A 359 -22.13 -4.15 -6.48
C ASP A 359 -22.00 -5.66 -6.37
N LYS A 360 -20.90 -6.21 -6.91
CA LYS A 360 -20.59 -7.63 -6.82
C LYS A 360 -20.43 -8.07 -5.36
N LEU A 361 -19.59 -7.38 -4.59
CA LEU A 361 -19.34 -7.73 -3.18
C LEU A 361 -20.56 -7.46 -2.30
N LYS A 362 -21.33 -6.40 -2.56
CA LYS A 362 -22.59 -6.12 -1.86
C LYS A 362 -23.57 -7.30 -2.02
N GLN A 363 -23.70 -7.84 -3.23
CA GLN A 363 -24.53 -9.02 -3.47
C GLN A 363 -23.97 -10.26 -2.76
N THR A 364 -22.67 -10.51 -2.87
CA THR A 364 -22.01 -11.64 -2.19
C THR A 364 -22.23 -11.60 -0.68
N PHE A 365 -22.09 -10.44 -0.06
CA PHE A 365 -22.22 -10.31 1.39
C PHE A 365 -23.65 -10.23 1.89
N LYS A 366 -24.68 -10.11 1.01
CA LYS A 366 -26.12 -9.98 1.38
C LYS A 366 -26.60 -11.03 2.39
N ASN A 367 -26.01 -12.22 2.35
CA ASN A 367 -26.38 -13.36 3.20
C ASN A 367 -25.42 -13.62 4.38
N TRP A 368 -24.46 -12.71 4.64
CA TRP A 368 -23.47 -12.87 5.73
C TRP A 368 -24.13 -13.09 7.10
N ALA A 369 -25.15 -12.29 7.43
CA ALA A 369 -25.89 -12.39 8.69
C ALA A 369 -26.88 -13.56 8.74
N ALA A 370 -27.27 -14.13 7.59
CA ALA A 370 -28.20 -15.25 7.51
C ALA A 370 -27.54 -16.60 7.86
N ALA A 371 -26.21 -16.65 7.92
CA ALA A 371 -25.48 -17.77 8.50
C ALA A 371 -25.77 -17.81 10.02
N LYS A 372 -26.58 -18.80 10.42
CA LYS A 372 -27.14 -19.00 11.77
C LYS A 372 -26.20 -18.50 12.89
N HIS A 373 -26.66 -17.48 13.63
CA HIS A 373 -26.10 -16.88 14.87
C HIS A 373 -25.15 -15.67 14.77
N SER A 374 -24.98 -15.02 13.60
CA SER A 374 -24.18 -13.78 13.51
C SER A 374 -25.05 -12.55 13.31
N THR A 375 -25.11 -11.66 14.31
CA THR A 375 -25.67 -10.29 14.17
C THR A 375 -24.63 -9.31 13.59
N GLN A 376 -23.52 -9.82 13.03
CA GLN A 376 -22.41 -9.01 12.55
C GLN A 376 -22.79 -8.25 11.28
N LYS A 377 -22.75 -6.92 11.34
CA LYS A 377 -22.94 -6.05 10.16
C LYS A 377 -21.70 -6.13 9.26
N VAL A 378 -21.84 -5.80 7.98
CA VAL A 378 -20.69 -5.71 7.05
C VAL A 378 -20.52 -4.26 6.58
N ALA A 379 -19.30 -3.74 6.65
CA ALA A 379 -18.91 -2.45 6.11
C ALA A 379 -17.98 -2.65 4.90
N LEU A 380 -18.42 -2.25 3.71
CA LEU A 380 -17.60 -2.24 2.50
C LEU A 380 -16.95 -0.87 2.34
N LEU A 381 -15.62 -0.87 2.26
CA LEU A 381 -14.78 0.32 2.25
C LEU A 381 -14.01 0.35 0.95
N ALA A 382 -14.30 1.29 0.05
CA ALA A 382 -13.43 1.45 -1.12
C ALA A 382 -12.61 2.72 -1.08
N SER A 383 -11.40 2.56 -1.57
CA SER A 383 -10.45 3.63 -1.81
C SER A 383 -9.65 3.31 -3.09
N PRO A 384 -9.16 4.35 -3.79
CA PRO A 384 -8.05 4.21 -4.73
C PRO A 384 -6.79 3.64 -4.04
N GLY A 385 -5.87 3.09 -4.85
CA GLY A 385 -4.58 2.53 -4.40
C GLY A 385 -4.69 1.18 -3.72
N ALA A 386 -3.93 0.17 -4.17
CA ALA A 386 -3.89 -1.12 -3.51
C ALA A 386 -3.15 -1.03 -2.16
N GLY A 387 -2.07 -0.24 -2.14
CA GLY A 387 -1.22 -0.01 -0.99
C GLY A 387 -1.95 0.62 0.20
N LEU A 388 -2.82 1.62 0.00
CA LEU A 388 -3.63 2.15 1.12
C LEU A 388 -4.55 1.07 1.73
N LYS A 389 -5.26 0.28 0.92
CA LYS A 389 -6.18 -0.76 1.43
C LYS A 389 -5.44 -1.81 2.25
N LEU A 390 -4.26 -2.21 1.77
CA LEU A 390 -3.36 -3.13 2.45
C LEU A 390 -2.74 -2.54 3.71
N LEU A 391 -2.39 -1.26 3.70
CA LEU A 391 -1.92 -0.52 4.87
C LEU A 391 -3.01 -0.46 5.95
N LEU A 392 -4.26 -0.15 5.59
CA LEU A 392 -5.38 -0.13 6.54
C LEU A 392 -5.59 -1.51 7.18
N LEU A 393 -5.43 -2.58 6.42
CA LEU A 393 -5.47 -3.94 6.96
C LEU A 393 -4.32 -4.16 7.95
N ALA A 394 -3.08 -3.88 7.55
CA ALA A 394 -1.90 -4.00 8.42
C ALA A 394 -2.01 -3.19 9.72
N LEU A 395 -2.65 -2.02 9.67
CA LEU A 395 -2.95 -1.18 10.84
C LEU A 395 -4.12 -1.73 11.71
N GLY A 396 -4.97 -2.58 11.15
CA GLY A 396 -6.15 -3.14 11.83
C GLY A 396 -7.37 -2.24 11.77
N GLU A 397 -7.38 -1.30 10.83
CA GLU A 397 -8.50 -0.41 10.55
C GLU A 397 -9.60 -1.14 9.76
N VAL A 398 -9.21 -2.15 8.97
CA VAL A 398 -10.11 -3.11 8.29
C VAL A 398 -9.71 -4.54 8.63
N ASP A 399 -10.64 -5.48 8.44
CA ASP A 399 -10.45 -6.89 8.82
C ASP A 399 -9.98 -7.77 7.64
N ALA A 400 -10.33 -7.37 6.41
CA ALA A 400 -9.88 -8.02 5.18
C ALA A 400 -9.83 -7.04 4.01
N TYR A 401 -9.04 -7.35 2.98
CA TYR A 401 -9.12 -6.72 1.66
C TYR A 401 -9.42 -7.80 0.62
N LEU A 402 -10.51 -7.59 -0.12
CA LEU A 402 -10.97 -8.49 -1.17
C LEU A 402 -10.90 -7.82 -2.53
N LEU A 403 -10.33 -8.54 -3.49
CA LEU A 403 -10.26 -8.17 -4.89
C LEU A 403 -10.50 -9.42 -5.74
N THR A 404 -11.49 -9.40 -6.61
CA THR A 404 -11.89 -10.52 -7.45
C THR A 404 -11.34 -10.44 -8.88
N GLY A 405 -10.87 -9.26 -9.28
CA GLY A 405 -10.31 -9.02 -10.61
C GLY A 405 -8.77 -9.00 -10.65
N PRO A 406 -8.16 -9.11 -11.84
CA PRO A 406 -6.72 -9.14 -12.07
C PRO A 406 -6.08 -7.73 -12.02
N ASN A 407 -6.36 -6.99 -10.95
CA ASN A 407 -6.15 -5.54 -10.89
C ASN A 407 -4.94 -5.12 -10.06
N THR A 408 -4.14 -6.07 -9.62
CA THR A 408 -2.90 -5.81 -8.90
C THR A 408 -1.77 -6.67 -9.46
N TYR A 409 -0.55 -6.26 -9.19
CA TYR A 409 0.70 -6.88 -9.57
C TYR A 409 1.53 -7.20 -8.33
N PHE A 410 2.71 -7.77 -8.55
CA PHE A 410 3.63 -8.15 -7.47
C PHE A 410 4.11 -6.94 -6.67
N TRP A 411 4.43 -5.82 -7.32
CA TRP A 411 4.82 -4.57 -6.66
C TRP A 411 3.72 -3.98 -5.76
N ASP A 412 2.44 -4.10 -6.14
CA ASP A 412 1.30 -3.63 -5.33
C ASP A 412 1.14 -4.38 -3.99
N THR A 413 1.64 -5.61 -3.90
CA THR A 413 1.26 -6.54 -2.82
C THR A 413 2.42 -7.08 -2.01
N CYS A 414 3.63 -7.21 -2.57
CA CYS A 414 4.77 -7.85 -1.93
C CYS A 414 5.13 -7.23 -0.56
N ALA A 415 5.19 -5.90 -0.50
CA ALA A 415 5.52 -5.18 0.73
C ALA A 415 4.49 -5.44 1.83
N ALA A 416 3.20 -5.28 1.52
CA ALA A 416 2.14 -5.52 2.48
C ALA A 416 2.05 -6.99 2.90
N HIS A 417 2.31 -7.92 1.98
CA HIS A 417 2.24 -9.35 2.26
C HIS A 417 3.28 -9.74 3.31
N ALA A 418 4.53 -9.27 3.20
CA ALA A 418 5.55 -9.50 4.23
C ALA A 418 5.10 -8.99 5.61
N ILE A 419 4.48 -7.79 5.67
CA ILE A 419 3.96 -7.20 6.92
C ILE A 419 2.83 -8.06 7.50
N LEU A 420 1.88 -8.49 6.66
CA LEU A 420 0.76 -9.33 7.11
C LEU A 420 1.24 -10.71 7.59
N ARG A 421 2.23 -11.31 6.92
CA ARG A 421 2.85 -12.57 7.36
C ARG A 421 3.50 -12.44 8.73
N ALA A 422 4.17 -11.31 8.99
CA ALA A 422 4.74 -11.00 10.30
C ALA A 422 3.67 -10.88 11.41
N GLN A 423 2.43 -10.53 11.03
CA GLN A 423 1.27 -10.46 11.92
C GLN A 423 0.48 -11.78 12.01
N GLY A 424 0.93 -12.85 11.36
CA GLY A 424 0.24 -14.16 11.31
C GLY A 424 -0.81 -14.29 10.20
N GLY A 425 -1.02 -13.24 9.42
CA GLY A 425 -1.87 -13.19 8.24
C GLY A 425 -1.16 -13.58 6.95
N GLY A 426 -1.72 -13.14 5.82
CA GLY A 426 -1.20 -13.41 4.48
C GLY A 426 -2.03 -12.76 3.37
N ILE A 427 -1.62 -12.95 2.12
CA ILE A 427 -2.37 -12.57 0.92
C ILE A 427 -2.48 -13.80 0.02
N LEU A 428 -3.71 -14.26 -0.21
CA LEU A 428 -3.99 -15.43 -1.04
C LEU A 428 -4.27 -15.03 -2.49
N HIS A 429 -3.93 -15.92 -3.42
CA HIS A 429 -4.50 -15.93 -4.76
C HIS A 429 -5.96 -16.41 -4.67
N LEU A 430 -6.92 -15.48 -4.75
CA LEU A 430 -8.31 -15.72 -4.36
C LEU A 430 -8.95 -16.89 -5.12
N ARG A 431 -8.83 -16.91 -6.45
CA ARG A 431 -9.43 -17.97 -7.28
C ARG A 431 -8.95 -19.37 -6.88
N ASN A 432 -7.64 -19.56 -6.78
CA ASN A 432 -7.03 -20.85 -6.44
C ASN A 432 -7.43 -21.28 -5.02
N ALA A 433 -7.46 -20.32 -4.08
CA ALA A 433 -7.92 -20.59 -2.72
C ALA A 433 -9.39 -21.01 -2.67
N LEU A 434 -10.27 -20.41 -3.49
CA LEU A 434 -11.67 -20.81 -3.60
C LEU A 434 -11.83 -22.19 -4.23
N GLU A 435 -11.09 -22.52 -5.28
CA GLU A 435 -11.11 -23.85 -5.90
C GLU A 435 -10.64 -24.95 -4.92
N ALA A 436 -9.59 -24.66 -4.13
CA ALA A 436 -9.15 -25.56 -3.07
C ALA A 436 -10.18 -25.66 -1.93
N THR A 437 -10.81 -24.54 -1.56
CA THR A 437 -11.86 -24.52 -0.54
C THR A 437 -13.04 -25.38 -0.98
N HIS A 438 -13.48 -25.25 -2.23
CA HIS A 438 -14.56 -26.03 -2.81
C HIS A 438 -14.28 -27.53 -2.70
N ARG A 439 -13.06 -27.96 -3.07
CA ARG A 439 -12.63 -29.37 -2.96
C ARG A 439 -12.68 -29.88 -1.52
N ILE A 440 -12.16 -29.12 -0.55
CA ILE A 440 -12.22 -29.49 0.87
C ILE A 440 -13.68 -29.62 1.33
N LEU A 441 -14.56 -28.70 0.92
CA LEU A 441 -15.97 -28.72 1.31
C LEU A 441 -16.74 -29.94 0.79
N LEU A 442 -16.31 -30.55 -0.31
CA LEU A 442 -16.88 -31.82 -0.80
C LEU A 442 -16.54 -33.00 0.12
N ASP A 443 -15.39 -32.97 0.79
CA ASP A 443 -14.91 -34.04 1.67
C ASP A 443 -15.36 -33.86 3.14
N VAL A 444 -15.87 -32.68 3.51
CA VAL A 444 -16.34 -32.35 4.88
C VAL A 444 -17.23 -33.41 5.52
N PRO A 445 -18.18 -34.09 4.83
CA PRO A 445 -18.99 -35.15 5.44
C PRO A 445 -18.18 -36.32 6.04
N THR A 446 -16.92 -36.47 5.63
CA THR A 446 -16.01 -37.54 6.06
C THR A 446 -14.88 -37.05 6.96
N MET A 447 -14.77 -35.74 7.19
CA MET A 447 -13.70 -35.12 7.97
C MET A 447 -14.17 -34.77 9.38
N ASP A 448 -13.30 -34.96 10.37
CA ASP A 448 -13.48 -34.35 11.68
C ASP A 448 -13.05 -32.87 11.70
N ALA A 449 -13.36 -32.17 12.79
CA ALA A 449 -13.05 -30.74 12.92
C ALA A 449 -11.55 -30.43 12.89
N ASN A 450 -10.70 -31.33 13.44
CA ASN A 450 -9.25 -31.12 13.45
C ASN A 450 -8.66 -31.30 12.05
N GLN A 451 -9.15 -32.29 11.29
CA GLN A 451 -8.77 -32.53 9.91
C GLN A 451 -9.15 -31.34 9.02
N LEU A 452 -10.34 -30.77 9.23
CA LEU A 452 -10.78 -29.57 8.51
C LEU A 452 -9.89 -28.37 8.85
N ASP A 453 -9.64 -28.13 10.13
CA ASP A 453 -8.78 -27.02 10.58
C ASP A 453 -7.35 -27.15 10.02
N GLN A 454 -6.77 -28.35 10.00
CA GLN A 454 -5.46 -28.62 9.40
C GLN A 454 -5.46 -28.40 7.89
N SER A 455 -6.47 -28.91 7.19
CA SER A 455 -6.58 -28.77 5.73
C SER A 455 -6.74 -27.31 5.33
N MET A 456 -7.54 -26.54 6.06
CA MET A 456 -7.70 -25.11 5.84
C MET A 456 -6.43 -24.34 6.18
N ALA A 457 -5.70 -24.70 7.25
CA ALA A 457 -4.42 -24.08 7.58
C ALA A 457 -3.37 -24.31 6.48
N THR A 458 -3.31 -25.52 5.92
CA THR A 458 -2.44 -25.86 4.78
C THR A 458 -2.86 -25.13 3.51
N LEU A 459 -4.17 -25.03 3.23
CA LEU A 459 -4.70 -24.26 2.10
C LEU A 459 -4.24 -22.80 2.15
N LEU A 460 -4.39 -22.16 3.32
CA LEU A 460 -3.97 -20.75 3.47
C LEU A 460 -2.48 -20.56 3.14
N LEU A 461 -1.62 -21.49 3.55
CA LEU A 461 -0.18 -21.40 3.26
C LEU A 461 0.16 -21.69 1.79
N ASN A 462 -0.48 -22.69 1.18
CA ASN A 462 -0.15 -23.15 -0.17
C ASN A 462 -0.70 -22.24 -1.28
N HIS A 463 -1.63 -21.34 -0.94
CA HIS A 463 -2.24 -20.43 -1.91
C HIS A 463 -1.91 -18.96 -1.64
N GLU A 464 -0.89 -18.68 -0.82
CA GLU A 464 -0.27 -17.36 -0.77
C GLU A 464 0.30 -16.95 -2.14
N ILE A 465 0.32 -15.64 -2.43
CA ILE A 465 0.93 -15.12 -3.65
C ILE A 465 2.44 -15.41 -3.64
N ASP A 466 2.94 -15.98 -4.74
CA ASP A 466 4.35 -16.24 -5.05
C ASP A 466 4.92 -15.06 -5.85
N TYR A 467 6.02 -14.47 -5.37
CA TYR A 467 6.66 -13.30 -5.98
C TYR A 467 7.90 -13.62 -6.83
N SER A 468 8.18 -14.90 -7.07
CA SER A 468 9.35 -15.33 -7.84
C SER A 468 9.37 -14.73 -9.24
N THR A 469 10.57 -14.39 -9.68
CA THR A 469 10.83 -14.00 -11.07
C THR A 469 11.28 -15.26 -11.79
N GLY A 470 10.42 -15.86 -12.63
CA GLY A 470 10.78 -17.05 -13.40
C GLY A 470 12.06 -16.85 -14.23
N GLU A 471 12.59 -17.93 -14.85
CA GLU A 471 13.86 -17.90 -15.62
C GLU A 471 13.88 -16.87 -16.77
N ALA A 472 12.73 -16.34 -17.19
CA ALA A 472 12.56 -15.39 -18.29
C ALA A 472 12.71 -13.90 -17.90
N ALA A 473 13.22 -13.57 -16.71
CA ALA A 473 13.26 -12.20 -16.14
C ALA A 473 14.21 -11.20 -16.84
N HIS A 474 14.60 -11.42 -18.09
CA HIS A 474 15.56 -10.58 -18.83
C HIS A 474 14.95 -9.68 -19.90
N SER A 475 13.63 -9.70 -20.12
CA SER A 475 12.96 -8.72 -20.99
C SER A 475 12.19 -7.70 -20.16
N GLU A 476 12.54 -6.42 -20.30
CA GLU A 476 12.12 -5.28 -19.49
C GLU A 476 10.59 -5.01 -19.38
N LEU A 477 9.69 -5.78 -20.00
CA LEU A 477 8.26 -5.44 -20.04
C LEU A 477 7.33 -6.67 -20.18
N ASP A 478 7.48 -7.72 -19.36
CA ASP A 478 6.49 -8.82 -19.33
C ASP A 478 5.40 -8.59 -18.26
N PHE A 479 4.71 -7.45 -18.37
CA PHE A 479 3.62 -7.05 -17.45
C PHE A 479 2.59 -8.16 -17.14
N PRO A 480 2.16 -9.00 -18.09
CA PRO A 480 1.20 -10.06 -17.79
C PRO A 480 1.72 -11.10 -16.77
N HIS A 481 3.03 -11.34 -16.73
CA HIS A 481 3.63 -12.40 -15.92
C HIS A 481 3.57 -12.09 -14.42
N TYR A 482 3.70 -10.82 -14.04
CA TYR A 482 3.74 -10.39 -12.63
C TYR A 482 2.38 -9.94 -12.09
N ARG A 483 1.29 -10.32 -12.78
CA ARG A 483 -0.08 -9.91 -12.44
C ARG A 483 -0.75 -10.94 -11.51
N ASN A 484 -1.43 -10.44 -10.47
CA ASN A 484 -2.27 -11.25 -9.59
C ASN A 484 -3.61 -11.59 -10.27
N SER A 485 -3.56 -12.47 -11.27
CA SER A 485 -4.64 -12.67 -12.25
C SER A 485 -5.96 -13.23 -11.68
N GLY A 486 -5.91 -14.00 -10.59
CA GLY A 486 -7.09 -14.54 -9.92
C GLY A 486 -7.70 -13.66 -8.83
N GLY A 487 -7.25 -12.41 -8.69
CA GLY A 487 -7.61 -11.56 -7.57
C GLY A 487 -6.92 -12.00 -6.27
N LEU A 488 -7.26 -11.35 -5.16
CA LEU A 488 -6.67 -11.61 -3.86
C LEU A 488 -7.65 -11.54 -2.69
N LEU A 489 -7.32 -12.29 -1.64
CA LEU A 489 -7.85 -12.12 -0.29
C LEU A 489 -6.67 -11.85 0.64
N ALA A 490 -6.55 -10.61 1.13
CA ALA A 490 -5.60 -10.26 2.17
C ALA A 490 -6.30 -10.29 3.53
N TYR A 491 -5.63 -10.88 4.53
CA TYR A 491 -6.18 -11.07 5.87
C TYR A 491 -5.10 -10.98 6.95
N ARG A 492 -5.53 -10.70 8.19
CA ARG A 492 -4.69 -10.79 9.40
C ARG A 492 -5.03 -11.97 10.29
N ASP A 493 -6.32 -12.30 10.38
CA ASP A 493 -6.81 -13.43 11.18
C ASP A 493 -7.16 -14.61 10.27
N ARG A 494 -6.47 -15.73 10.46
CA ARG A 494 -6.68 -16.98 9.72
C ARG A 494 -8.10 -17.52 9.89
N LYS A 495 -8.68 -17.42 11.10
CA LYS A 495 -10.05 -17.89 11.36
C LYS A 495 -11.06 -17.07 10.57
N LEU A 496 -10.84 -15.76 10.46
CA LEU A 496 -11.68 -14.91 9.63
C LEU A 496 -11.49 -15.22 8.14
N ALA A 497 -10.27 -15.44 7.68
CA ALA A 497 -10.00 -15.81 6.29
C ALA A 497 -10.75 -17.09 5.88
N ILE A 498 -10.74 -18.12 6.73
CA ILE A 498 -11.48 -19.37 6.51
C ILE A 498 -12.99 -19.11 6.40
N LYS A 499 -13.55 -18.31 7.32
CA LYS A 499 -14.97 -17.93 7.27
C LYS A 499 -15.32 -17.18 5.98
N LEU A 500 -14.44 -16.28 5.55
CA LEU A 500 -14.61 -15.54 4.30
C LEU A 500 -14.55 -16.49 3.10
N LEU A 501 -13.61 -17.43 3.03
CA LEU A 501 -13.51 -18.40 1.95
C LEU A 501 -14.78 -19.26 1.84
N PHE A 502 -15.31 -19.77 2.95
CA PHE A 502 -16.58 -20.53 2.94
C PHE A 502 -17.76 -19.68 2.47
N HIS A 503 -17.82 -18.41 2.88
CA HIS A 503 -18.87 -17.50 2.45
C HIS A 503 -18.75 -17.17 0.95
N LEU A 504 -17.54 -16.90 0.48
CA LEU A 504 -17.26 -16.56 -0.89
C LEU A 504 -17.49 -17.76 -1.83
N ASP A 505 -17.09 -18.97 -1.46
CA ASP A 505 -17.35 -20.18 -2.25
C ASP A 505 -18.84 -20.36 -2.57
N ARG A 506 -19.69 -20.06 -1.58
CA ARG A 506 -21.14 -20.21 -1.68
C ARG A 506 -21.86 -19.09 -2.43
N PHE A 507 -21.39 -17.85 -2.28
CA PHE A 507 -22.16 -16.66 -2.69
C PHE A 507 -21.46 -15.77 -3.71
N LEU A 508 -20.16 -15.96 -3.94
CA LEU A 508 -19.48 -15.29 -5.03
C LEU A 508 -19.91 -15.99 -6.33
N PRO A 509 -20.43 -15.26 -7.34
CA PRO A 509 -20.81 -15.86 -8.60
C PRO A 509 -19.64 -16.63 -9.19
N GLN A 510 -19.79 -17.95 -9.25
CA GLN A 510 -18.77 -18.84 -9.78
C GLN A 510 -18.72 -18.65 -11.30
N SER A 511 -17.67 -17.99 -11.79
CA SER A 511 -17.29 -18.06 -13.20
C SER A 511 -16.45 -19.31 -13.45
N TYR A 512 -16.87 -20.47 -12.93
CA TYR A 512 -16.23 -21.75 -13.20
C TYR A 512 -16.88 -22.40 -14.41
N SER A 513 -16.80 -21.76 -15.57
CA SER A 513 -17.01 -22.38 -16.87
C SER A 513 -16.44 -21.45 -17.94
N SER A 514 -15.58 -21.99 -18.80
CA SER A 514 -14.95 -21.41 -20.00
C SER A 514 -13.91 -20.30 -19.80
N VAL A 515 -12.65 -20.69 -19.61
CA VAL A 515 -11.59 -20.60 -20.66
C VAL A 515 -10.73 -21.85 -20.56
#